data_AF-A0AA42X6T7-F1
#
_entry.id   AF-A0AA42X6T7-F1
#
_cell.length_a   1.000
_cell.length_b   1.000
_cell.length_c   1.000
_cell.angle_alpha   90.00
_cell.angle_beta   90.00
_cell.angle_gamma   90.00
#
_symmetry.space_group_name_H-M   'P 1'
#
loop_
_entity.id
_entity.type
_entity.pdbx_description
1 polymer ?
#
loop_
_entity_poly.entity_id
_entity_poly.type
_entity_poly.pdbx_seq_one_letter_code
_entity_poly.pdbx_strand_id
1 'polypeptide(L)'
;MTAVPAPVSSTAAGALSAFLRGVERRALVVAELQCGDAARAEQTLVAVMRAFAAVASDLPMAQWPTRFWTLLGQRQALREPVGGQWEPPLAALGEMGPLPRLALLLRVGGSLDEGIAMRVLDQDEAGYQHLLAEACPRDAHGQPDASAWRQLAEQVQLRIRDLPAKRLQQLQQPAAPAANNEAPTSGWRAPQREDRTAANGKRRRSNAKPRWRGPLILLVTVVVLLAAALGWRYWQGHSSGSDAPLPEGVVGEAGPVTVEALPPSKVNATPEATPAQATDDATMLADRDYPLVADADLYAWTAAGGPLPVDESQSKPSRPEPASATLETAAADE
;
A
#
# COMPACT_ATOMS: atom_id res chain seq x y z
N MET A 1 40.11 11.31 6.32
CA MET A 1 39.45 10.06 6.77
C MET A 1 38.06 10.04 6.17
N THR A 2 37.89 9.31 5.06
CA THR A 2 36.60 9.10 4.40
C THR A 2 35.89 7.94 5.10
N ALA A 3 34.78 8.23 5.78
CA ALA A 3 33.95 7.22 6.40
C ALA A 3 33.36 6.31 5.31
N VAL A 4 33.69 5.03 5.39
CA VAL A 4 33.07 3.97 4.58
C VAL A 4 31.60 3.86 5.03
N PRO A 5 30.62 3.91 4.13
CA PRO A 5 29.23 3.72 4.52
C PRO A 5 29.07 2.30 5.06
N ALA A 6 28.49 2.16 6.25
CA ALA A 6 28.23 0.87 6.86
C ALA A 6 27.35 0.02 5.92
N PRO A 7 27.65 -1.28 5.76
CA PRO A 7 26.81 -2.16 4.97
C PRO A 7 25.39 -2.14 5.56
N VAL A 8 24.40 -1.97 4.68
CA VAL A 8 22.99 -2.20 5.05
C VAL A 8 22.91 -3.54 5.77
N SER A 9 22.40 -3.55 7.00
CA SER A 9 22.30 -4.77 7.79
C SER A 9 21.55 -5.82 6.96
N SER A 10 22.08 -7.04 6.86
CA SER A 10 21.50 -8.15 6.07
C SER A 10 19.98 -8.32 6.31
N THR A 11 19.52 -8.04 7.53
CA THR A 11 18.11 -8.01 7.93
C THR A 11 17.28 -6.97 7.18
N ALA A 12 17.79 -5.74 6.98
CA ALA A 12 17.09 -4.68 6.27
C ALA A 12 16.96 -4.98 4.77
N ALA A 13 18.02 -5.54 4.18
CA ALA A 13 17.99 -6.02 2.79
C ALA A 13 17.01 -7.19 2.63
N GLY A 14 16.98 -8.13 3.57
CA GLY A 14 16.01 -9.22 3.63
C GLY A 14 14.57 -8.70 3.72
N ALA A 15 14.31 -7.76 4.64
CA ALA A 15 13.00 -7.14 4.82
C ALA A 15 12.51 -6.39 3.57
N LEU A 16 13.38 -5.63 2.91
CA LEU A 16 13.08 -4.96 1.65
C LEU A 16 12.71 -5.96 0.55
N SER A 17 13.47 -7.04 0.42
CA SER A 17 13.18 -8.09 -0.57
C SER A 17 11.84 -8.78 -0.31
N ALA A 18 11.49 -9.02 0.95
CA ALA A 18 10.21 -9.62 1.34
C ALA A 18 9.03 -8.67 1.03
N PHE A 19 9.18 -7.38 1.35
CA PHE A 19 8.19 -6.35 1.00
C PHE A 19 7.96 -6.27 -0.50
N LEU A 20 9.04 -6.18 -1.30
CA LEU A 20 8.95 -6.09 -2.76
C LEU A 20 8.25 -7.32 -3.34
N ARG A 21 8.58 -8.54 -2.89
CA ARG A 21 7.86 -9.76 -3.34
C ARG A 21 6.37 -9.73 -2.99
N GLY A 22 6.00 -9.18 -1.83
CA GLY A 22 4.60 -9.07 -1.42
C GLY A 22 3.78 -8.09 -2.27
N VAL A 23 4.41 -7.01 -2.74
CA VAL A 23 3.71 -5.95 -3.49
C VAL A 23 3.81 -6.13 -5.01
N GLU A 24 4.88 -6.74 -5.52
CA GLU A 24 5.18 -6.85 -6.96
C GLU A 24 4.02 -7.40 -7.79
N ARG A 25 3.42 -8.52 -7.37
CA ARG A 25 2.29 -9.17 -8.06
C ARG A 25 1.11 -8.21 -8.26
N ARG A 26 0.80 -7.45 -7.21
CA ARG A 26 -0.37 -6.57 -7.16
C ARG A 26 -0.10 -5.30 -7.96
N ALA A 27 1.10 -4.75 -7.80
CA ALA A 27 1.57 -3.59 -8.52
C ALA A 27 1.66 -3.85 -10.03
N LEU A 28 2.08 -5.05 -10.45
CA LEU A 28 2.11 -5.44 -11.86
C LEU A 28 0.71 -5.45 -12.45
N VAL A 29 -0.24 -6.15 -11.81
CA VAL A 29 -1.61 -6.22 -12.34
C VAL A 29 -2.26 -4.83 -12.39
N VAL A 30 -2.08 -4.00 -11.37
CA VAL A 30 -2.56 -2.61 -11.40
C VAL A 30 -1.94 -1.84 -12.58
N ALA A 31 -0.63 -1.97 -12.81
CA ALA A 31 0.04 -1.30 -13.91
C ALA A 31 -0.41 -1.83 -15.29
N GLU A 32 -0.57 -3.15 -15.44
CA GLU A 32 -1.05 -3.81 -16.67
C GLU A 32 -2.47 -3.37 -17.01
N LEU A 33 -3.37 -3.39 -16.02
CA LEU A 33 -4.76 -2.99 -16.21
C LEU A 33 -4.91 -1.47 -16.42
N GLN A 34 -4.00 -0.66 -15.89
CA GLN A 34 -4.01 0.78 -16.14
C GLN A 34 -3.52 1.13 -17.55
N CYS A 35 -2.49 0.42 -18.04
CA CYS A 35 -1.90 0.69 -19.36
C CYS A 35 -2.56 -0.08 -20.50
N GLY A 36 -3.20 -1.22 -20.22
CA GLY A 36 -3.62 -2.18 -21.24
C GLY A 36 -2.45 -2.77 -22.04
N ASP A 37 -1.22 -2.69 -21.52
CA ASP A 37 0.02 -3.15 -22.17
C ASP A 37 0.96 -3.75 -21.12
N ALA A 38 1.22 -5.05 -21.26
CA ALA A 38 2.08 -5.81 -20.36
C ALA A 38 3.53 -5.29 -20.35
N ALA A 39 4.12 -5.01 -21.52
CA ALA A 39 5.52 -4.63 -21.62
C ALA A 39 5.77 -3.26 -20.96
N ARG A 40 4.85 -2.31 -21.14
CA ARG A 40 4.94 -0.98 -20.51
C ARG A 40 4.75 -1.05 -19.00
N ALA A 41 3.84 -1.89 -18.54
CA ALA A 41 3.60 -2.11 -17.11
C ALA A 41 4.84 -2.71 -16.43
N GLU A 42 5.45 -3.73 -17.03
CA GLU A 42 6.67 -4.38 -16.53
C GLU A 42 7.83 -3.37 -16.42
N GLN A 43 8.08 -2.58 -17.48
CA GLN A 43 9.13 -1.55 -17.48
C GLN A 43 8.89 -0.49 -16.40
N THR A 44 7.64 -0.04 -16.24
CA THR A 44 7.27 0.96 -15.23
C THR A 44 7.47 0.42 -13.82
N LEU A 45 7.07 -0.83 -13.56
CA LEU A 45 7.22 -1.48 -12.27
C LEU A 45 8.70 -1.66 -11.89
N VAL A 46 9.53 -2.14 -12.81
CA VAL A 46 10.97 -2.31 -12.58
C VAL A 46 11.64 -0.97 -12.25
N ALA A 47 11.26 0.11 -12.93
CA ALA A 47 11.75 1.46 -12.64
C ALA A 47 11.31 1.94 -11.25
N VAL A 48 10.09 1.64 -10.82
CA VAL A 48 9.58 1.95 -9.47
C VAL A 48 10.30 1.13 -8.40
N MET A 49 10.49 -0.17 -8.59
CA MET A 49 11.20 -1.03 -7.64
C MET A 49 12.64 -0.55 -7.39
N ARG A 50 13.35 -0.16 -8.45
CA ARG A 50 14.70 0.42 -8.34
C ARG A 50 14.70 1.77 -7.62
N ALA A 51 13.77 2.66 -7.97
CA ALA A 51 13.65 3.96 -7.32
C ALA A 51 13.28 3.83 -5.83
N PHE A 52 12.40 2.88 -5.50
CA PHE A 52 12.01 2.60 -4.12
C PHE A 52 13.19 2.02 -3.32
N ALA A 53 13.91 1.06 -3.87
CA ALA A 53 15.08 0.47 -3.21
C ALA A 53 16.17 1.51 -2.84
N ALA A 54 16.28 2.60 -3.62
CA ALA A 54 17.21 3.69 -3.34
C ALA A 54 16.79 4.59 -2.17
N VAL A 55 15.50 4.64 -1.82
CA VAL A 55 14.95 5.52 -0.76
C VAL A 55 14.51 4.72 0.47
N ALA A 56 14.31 3.41 0.33
CA ALA A 56 13.78 2.55 1.38
C ALA A 56 14.64 2.50 2.66
N SER A 57 15.96 2.71 2.55
CA SER A 57 16.88 2.77 3.70
C SER A 57 16.59 3.92 4.65
N ASP A 58 16.03 5.02 4.13
CA ASP A 58 15.83 6.28 4.87
C ASP A 58 14.42 6.38 5.44
N LEU A 59 13.56 5.38 5.17
CA LEU A 59 12.15 5.36 5.52
C LEU A 59 11.87 4.28 6.57
N PRO A 60 11.07 4.58 7.62
CA PRO A 60 10.52 3.55 8.49
C PRO A 60 9.70 2.53 7.70
N MET A 61 9.81 1.24 8.06
CA MET A 61 9.12 0.15 7.37
C MET A 61 7.60 0.34 7.26
N ALA A 62 6.97 0.98 8.26
CA ALA A 62 5.54 1.30 8.23
C ALA A 62 5.13 2.26 7.09
N GLN A 63 6.05 3.07 6.60
CA GLN A 63 5.81 4.04 5.52
C GLN A 63 6.07 3.46 4.13
N TRP A 64 6.69 2.27 4.05
CA TRP A 64 7.07 1.62 2.79
C TRP A 64 5.90 1.41 1.83
N PRO A 65 4.73 0.87 2.24
CA PRO A 65 3.61 0.68 1.33
C PRO A 65 3.16 2.00 0.70
N THR A 66 2.90 3.01 1.53
CA THR A 66 2.44 4.34 1.07
C THR A 66 3.43 4.96 0.09
N ARG A 67 4.73 4.89 0.37
CA ARG A 67 5.76 5.44 -0.52
C ARG A 67 5.89 4.69 -1.83
N PHE A 68 5.84 3.36 -1.79
CA PHE A 68 5.88 2.54 -3.00
C PHE A 68 4.70 2.88 -3.93
N TRP A 69 3.47 2.89 -3.40
CA TRP A 69 2.29 3.17 -4.20
C TRP A 69 2.25 4.62 -4.70
N THR A 70 2.78 5.57 -3.95
CA THR A 70 2.93 6.97 -4.41
C THR A 70 3.89 7.04 -5.59
N LEU A 71 5.06 6.38 -5.50
CA LEU A 71 6.02 6.33 -6.60
C LEU A 71 5.44 5.66 -7.85
N LEU A 72 4.55 4.68 -7.68
CA LEU A 72 3.85 4.02 -8.78
C LEU A 72 2.79 4.96 -9.40
N GLY A 73 1.85 5.48 -8.61
CA GLY A 73 0.75 6.32 -9.08
C GLY A 73 1.16 7.69 -9.63
N GLN A 74 2.38 8.15 -9.33
CA GLN A 74 2.97 9.38 -9.88
C GLN A 74 3.69 9.16 -11.22
N ARG A 75 3.81 7.91 -11.72
CA ARG A 75 4.44 7.66 -13.02
C ARG A 75 3.55 8.17 -14.16
N GLN A 76 4.14 8.97 -15.06
CA GLN A 76 3.44 9.46 -16.24
C GLN A 76 2.83 8.33 -17.07
N ALA A 77 3.52 7.20 -17.19
CA ALA A 77 3.04 6.03 -17.91
C ALA A 77 1.70 5.48 -17.37
N LEU A 78 1.43 5.67 -16.08
CA LEU A 78 0.15 5.28 -15.46
C LEU A 78 -0.86 6.41 -15.44
N ARG A 79 -0.44 7.67 -15.35
CA ARG A 79 -1.37 8.81 -15.35
C ARG A 79 -1.95 9.11 -16.73
N GLU A 80 -1.13 8.98 -17.77
CA GLU A 80 -1.50 9.22 -19.16
C GLU A 80 -1.08 8.02 -20.03
N PRO A 81 -1.75 6.86 -19.87
CA PRO A 81 -1.48 5.70 -20.70
C PRO A 81 -1.90 5.97 -22.14
N VAL A 82 -0.96 5.79 -23.07
CA VAL A 82 -1.20 5.98 -24.51
C VAL A 82 -1.50 4.63 -25.15
N GLY A 83 -2.75 4.43 -25.57
CA GLY A 83 -3.23 3.15 -26.08
C GLY A 83 -3.35 2.09 -24.98
N GLY A 84 -3.94 0.94 -25.33
CA GLY A 84 -4.12 -0.18 -24.42
C GLY A 84 -5.16 -1.16 -24.98
N GLN A 85 -4.99 -2.43 -24.67
CA GLN A 85 -5.93 -3.49 -25.02
C GLN A 85 -6.38 -4.18 -23.74
N TRP A 86 -7.70 -4.23 -23.54
CA TRP A 86 -8.31 -4.93 -22.42
C TRP A 86 -9.05 -6.14 -22.96
N GLU A 87 -8.89 -7.26 -22.29
CA GLU A 87 -9.66 -8.46 -22.56
C GLU A 87 -11.16 -8.19 -22.41
N PRO A 88 -12.05 -8.89 -23.14
CA PRO A 88 -13.49 -8.67 -23.09
C PRO A 88 -14.11 -8.51 -21.68
N PRO A 89 -13.79 -9.35 -20.66
CA PRO A 89 -14.35 -9.18 -19.31
C PRO A 89 -13.89 -7.91 -18.59
N LEU A 90 -12.85 -7.24 -19.08
CA LEU A 90 -12.26 -6.03 -18.51
C LEU A 90 -12.36 -4.84 -19.48
N ALA A 91 -13.14 -4.96 -20.56
CA ALA A 91 -13.30 -3.92 -21.57
C ALA A 91 -13.82 -2.60 -20.98
N ALA A 92 -14.65 -2.67 -19.93
CA ALA A 92 -15.14 -1.51 -19.18
C ALA A 92 -14.01 -0.62 -18.62
N LEU A 93 -12.83 -1.19 -18.30
CA LEU A 93 -11.67 -0.39 -17.88
C LEU A 93 -11.12 0.47 -19.04
N GLY A 94 -11.21 -0.01 -20.27
CA GLY A 94 -10.75 0.75 -21.44
C GLY A 94 -11.61 1.98 -21.74
N GLU A 95 -12.90 1.92 -21.40
CA GLU A 95 -13.86 3.01 -21.59
C GLU A 95 -13.74 4.12 -20.54
N MET A 96 -13.19 3.79 -19.36
CA MET A 96 -12.97 4.75 -18.27
C MET A 96 -11.84 5.74 -18.59
N GLY A 97 -11.99 6.96 -18.08
CA GLY A 97 -10.89 7.93 -18.05
C GLY A 97 -9.67 7.38 -17.28
N PRO A 98 -8.43 7.76 -17.63
CA PRO A 98 -7.23 7.23 -17.00
C PRO A 98 -7.18 7.41 -15.47
N LEU A 99 -7.61 8.57 -14.97
CA LEU A 99 -7.53 8.88 -13.54
C LEU A 99 -8.62 8.17 -12.72
N PRO A 100 -9.92 8.17 -13.12
CA PRO A 100 -10.94 7.32 -12.49
C PRO A 100 -10.57 5.83 -12.49
N ARG A 101 -10.04 5.32 -13.61
CA ARG A 101 -9.57 3.94 -13.71
C ARG A 101 -8.47 3.64 -12.70
N LEU A 102 -7.48 4.52 -12.57
CA LEU A 102 -6.38 4.32 -11.62
C LEU A 102 -6.90 4.33 -10.18
N ALA A 103 -7.85 5.20 -9.85
CA ALA A 103 -8.49 5.23 -8.52
C ALA A 103 -9.17 3.90 -8.19
N LEU A 104 -9.99 3.39 -9.12
CA LEU A 104 -10.64 2.09 -8.98
C LEU A 104 -9.62 0.95 -8.83
N LEU A 105 -8.58 0.93 -9.66
CA LEU A 105 -7.56 -0.12 -9.62
C LEU A 105 -6.71 -0.08 -8.34
N LEU A 106 -6.41 1.10 -7.80
CA LEU A 106 -5.72 1.22 -6.50
C LEU A 106 -6.60 0.71 -5.36
N ARG A 107 -7.92 0.93 -5.43
CA ARG A 107 -8.87 0.43 -4.43
C ARG A 107 -9.04 -1.09 -4.51
N VAL A 108 -9.27 -1.62 -5.71
CA VAL A 108 -9.60 -3.05 -5.93
C VAL A 108 -8.35 -3.90 -6.04
N GLY A 109 -7.46 -3.58 -6.98
CA GLY A 109 -6.25 -4.35 -7.23
C GLY A 109 -5.13 -4.03 -6.25
N GLY A 110 -4.96 -2.74 -5.94
CA GLY A 110 -4.02 -2.22 -4.96
C GLY A 110 -4.48 -2.39 -3.51
N SER A 111 -5.76 -2.76 -3.26
CA SER A 111 -6.35 -2.94 -1.91
C SER A 111 -5.93 -1.82 -0.94
N LEU A 112 -5.71 -0.63 -1.47
CA LEU A 112 -5.32 0.51 -0.67
C LEU A 112 -6.51 0.95 0.15
N ASP A 113 -6.19 1.40 1.36
CA ASP A 113 -7.09 2.24 2.14
C ASP A 113 -7.34 3.56 1.39
N GLU A 114 -8.54 4.10 1.55
CA GLU A 114 -8.97 5.36 0.91
C GLU A 114 -8.02 6.51 1.23
N GLY A 115 -7.57 6.63 2.49
CA GLY A 115 -6.61 7.66 2.89
C GLY A 115 -5.26 7.56 2.20
N ILE A 116 -4.82 6.34 1.88
CA ILE A 116 -3.57 6.12 1.12
C ILE A 116 -3.81 6.41 -0.36
N ALA A 117 -4.92 5.95 -0.93
CA ALA A 117 -5.26 6.17 -2.34
C ALA A 117 -5.38 7.67 -2.68
N MET A 118 -6.02 8.46 -1.81
CA MET A 118 -6.10 9.92 -1.92
C MET A 118 -4.70 10.56 -2.02
N ARG A 119 -3.79 10.19 -1.11
CA ARG A 119 -2.40 10.70 -1.13
C ARG A 119 -1.61 10.28 -2.37
N VAL A 120 -1.85 9.08 -2.88
CA VAL A 120 -1.19 8.57 -4.10
C VAL A 120 -1.63 9.35 -5.34
N LEU A 121 -2.92 9.68 -5.41
CA LEU A 121 -3.52 10.40 -6.52
C LEU A 121 -3.41 11.91 -6.41
N ASP A 122 -3.02 12.43 -5.24
CA ASP A 122 -2.98 13.85 -4.92
C ASP A 122 -4.38 14.48 -5.05
N GLN A 123 -5.37 13.82 -4.40
CA GLN A 123 -6.77 14.23 -4.38
C GLN A 123 -7.24 14.40 -2.94
N ASP A 124 -8.21 15.29 -2.74
CA ASP A 124 -8.98 15.35 -1.50
C ASP A 124 -10.10 14.28 -1.48
N GLU A 125 -10.82 14.20 -0.37
CA GLU A 125 -11.87 13.19 -0.18
C GLU A 125 -13.01 13.33 -1.20
N ALA A 126 -13.48 14.56 -1.41
CA ALA A 126 -14.54 14.83 -2.37
C ALA A 126 -14.11 14.50 -3.81
N GLY A 127 -12.89 14.87 -4.20
CA GLY A 127 -12.32 14.56 -5.51
C GLY A 127 -12.13 13.05 -5.71
N TYR A 128 -11.66 12.34 -4.69
CA TYR A 128 -11.50 10.88 -4.78
C TYR A 128 -12.85 10.15 -4.89
N GLN A 129 -13.86 10.54 -4.12
CA GLN A 129 -15.21 9.98 -4.22
C GLN A 129 -15.83 10.25 -5.60
N HIS A 130 -15.60 11.44 -6.16
CA HIS A 130 -16.04 11.77 -7.52
C HIS A 130 -15.38 10.86 -8.56
N LEU A 131 -14.06 10.64 -8.48
CA LEU A 131 -13.34 9.72 -9.36
C LEU A 131 -13.89 8.29 -9.27
N LEU A 132 -14.21 7.81 -8.06
CA LEU A 132 -14.82 6.48 -7.89
C LEU A 132 -16.24 6.42 -8.48
N ALA A 133 -17.02 7.50 -8.37
CA ALA A 133 -18.35 7.58 -8.96
C ALA A 133 -18.30 7.62 -10.50
N GLU A 134 -17.28 8.27 -11.08
CA GLU A 134 -17.01 8.25 -12.52
C GLU A 134 -16.54 6.87 -13.01
N ALA A 135 -15.75 6.15 -12.20
CA ALA A 135 -15.28 4.81 -12.51
C ALA A 135 -16.34 3.71 -12.29
N CYS A 136 -17.48 4.04 -11.70
CA CYS A 136 -18.54 3.07 -11.42
C CYS A 136 -19.23 2.64 -12.74
N PRO A 137 -19.29 1.33 -13.05
CA PRO A 137 -20.06 0.84 -14.19
C PRO A 137 -21.52 1.26 -14.08
N ARG A 138 -22.12 1.66 -15.20
CA ARG A 138 -23.52 2.09 -15.27
C ARG A 138 -24.34 1.11 -16.11
N ASP A 139 -25.59 0.93 -15.71
CA ASP A 139 -26.55 0.13 -16.45
C ASP A 139 -27.08 0.88 -17.70
N ALA A 140 -27.95 0.24 -18.48
CA ALA A 140 -28.56 0.85 -19.66
C ALA A 140 -29.43 2.09 -19.35
N HIS A 141 -29.82 2.29 -18.07
CA HIS A 141 -30.59 3.44 -17.60
C HIS A 141 -29.68 4.54 -17.00
N GLY A 142 -28.36 4.36 -17.06
CA GLY A 142 -27.36 5.30 -16.52
C GLY A 142 -27.21 5.26 -15.00
N GLN A 143 -27.83 4.30 -14.31
CA GLN A 143 -27.74 4.08 -12.87
C GLN A 143 -26.51 3.23 -12.53
N PRO A 144 -25.91 3.37 -11.33
CA PRO A 144 -24.77 2.56 -10.92
C PRO A 144 -25.14 1.06 -10.84
N ASP A 145 -24.39 0.22 -11.54
CA ASP A 145 -24.60 -1.24 -11.58
C ASP A 145 -23.68 -1.96 -10.59
N ALA A 146 -24.26 -2.35 -9.46
CA ALA A 146 -23.55 -3.09 -8.41
C ALA A 146 -23.07 -4.47 -8.87
N SER A 147 -23.76 -5.12 -9.80
CA SER A 147 -23.39 -6.46 -10.29
C SER A 147 -22.18 -6.40 -11.22
N ALA A 148 -22.17 -5.46 -12.15
CA ALA A 148 -21.02 -5.20 -13.03
C ALA A 148 -19.79 -4.77 -12.24
N TRP A 149 -19.96 -3.95 -11.19
CA TRP A 149 -18.86 -3.58 -10.31
C TRP A 149 -18.25 -4.79 -9.58
N ARG A 150 -19.09 -5.69 -9.03
CA ARG A 150 -18.60 -6.91 -8.35
C ARG A 150 -17.87 -7.83 -9.32
N GLN A 151 -18.43 -8.05 -10.51
CA GLN A 151 -17.78 -8.86 -11.54
C GLN A 151 -16.42 -8.29 -11.93
N LEU A 152 -16.32 -6.97 -12.15
CA LEU A 152 -15.04 -6.32 -12.43
C LEU A 152 -14.05 -6.54 -11.27
N ALA A 153 -14.48 -6.36 -10.03
CA ALA A 153 -13.64 -6.56 -8.86
C ALA A 153 -13.12 -8.00 -8.74
N GLU A 154 -14.00 -8.99 -8.95
CA GLU A 154 -13.66 -10.40 -8.98
C GLU A 154 -12.65 -10.71 -10.10
N GLN A 155 -12.85 -10.20 -11.31
CA GLN A 155 -11.92 -10.41 -12.43
C GLN A 155 -10.54 -9.84 -12.15
N VAL A 156 -10.45 -8.64 -11.53
CA VAL A 156 -9.18 -8.06 -11.11
C VAL A 156 -8.50 -8.93 -10.05
N GLN A 157 -9.24 -9.41 -9.04
CA GLN A 157 -8.70 -10.28 -8.00
C GLN A 157 -8.23 -11.64 -8.54
N LEU A 158 -9.02 -12.25 -9.44
CA LEU A 158 -8.65 -13.47 -10.17
C LEU A 158 -7.33 -13.25 -10.92
N ARG A 159 -7.16 -12.11 -11.58
CA ARG A 159 -5.92 -11.82 -12.32
C ARG A 159 -4.71 -11.65 -11.43
N ILE A 160 -4.88 -11.07 -10.25
CA ILE A 160 -3.83 -11.02 -9.21
C ILE A 160 -3.45 -12.42 -8.73
N ARG A 161 -4.45 -13.27 -8.48
CA ARG A 161 -4.23 -14.63 -8.00
C ARG A 161 -3.54 -15.52 -9.04
N ASP A 162 -4.01 -15.45 -10.28
CA ASP A 162 -3.64 -16.36 -11.37
C ASP A 162 -2.40 -15.86 -12.16
N LEU A 163 -1.75 -14.78 -11.69
CA LEU A 163 -0.53 -14.26 -12.31
C LEU A 163 0.60 -15.31 -12.23
N PRO A 164 1.16 -15.76 -13.37
CA PRO A 164 2.13 -16.85 -13.39
C PRO A 164 3.46 -16.43 -12.76
N ALA A 165 3.98 -17.28 -11.87
CA ALA A 165 5.25 -17.03 -11.17
C ALA A 165 6.45 -16.84 -12.12
N LYS A 166 6.42 -17.46 -13.31
CA LYS A 166 7.46 -17.30 -14.34
C LYS A 166 7.59 -15.84 -14.81
N ARG A 167 6.48 -15.10 -14.94
CA ARG A 167 6.53 -13.68 -15.34
C ARG A 167 7.10 -12.80 -14.24
N LEU A 168 6.76 -13.08 -12.98
CA LEU A 168 7.38 -12.42 -11.82
C LEU A 168 8.89 -12.69 -11.76
N GLN A 169 9.33 -13.90 -12.06
CA GLN A 169 10.76 -14.22 -12.12
C GLN A 169 11.49 -13.50 -13.27
N GLN A 170 10.82 -13.22 -14.38
CA GLN A 170 11.39 -12.44 -15.49
C GLN A 170 11.59 -10.98 -15.12
N LEU A 171 10.68 -10.40 -14.31
CA LEU A 171 10.82 -9.04 -13.77
C LEU A 171 12.04 -8.88 -12.84
N GLN A 172 12.34 -9.92 -12.07
CA GLN A 172 13.42 -9.94 -11.09
C GLN A 172 14.79 -10.25 -11.69
N GLN A 173 14.83 -10.87 -12.88
CA GLN A 173 16.08 -11.11 -13.57
C GLN A 173 16.69 -9.77 -13.99
N PRO A 174 17.93 -9.44 -13.54
CA PRO A 174 18.67 -8.34 -14.12
C PRO A 174 18.68 -8.58 -15.62
N ALA A 175 18.20 -7.61 -16.41
CA ALA A 175 18.13 -7.73 -17.86
C ALA A 175 19.51 -8.18 -18.36
N ALA A 176 19.65 -9.48 -18.63
CA ALA A 176 20.82 -9.99 -19.29
C ALA A 176 20.83 -9.28 -20.64
N PRO A 177 21.97 -8.75 -21.11
CA PRO A 177 22.06 -8.28 -22.48
C PRO A 177 21.60 -9.44 -23.34
N ALA A 178 20.46 -9.27 -24.02
CA ALA A 178 19.83 -10.32 -24.76
C ALA A 178 20.84 -10.86 -25.79
N ALA A 179 21.40 -12.02 -25.51
CA ALA A 179 22.15 -12.82 -26.46
C ALA A 179 21.14 -13.58 -27.35
N ASN A 180 20.19 -12.84 -27.93
CA ASN A 180 19.37 -13.34 -29.02
C ASN A 180 19.81 -12.60 -30.28
N ASN A 181 20.58 -13.33 -31.07
CA ASN A 181 21.03 -13.00 -32.40
C ASN A 181 19.83 -13.02 -33.36
N GLU A 182 18.95 -12.04 -33.24
CA GLU A 182 17.90 -11.79 -34.21
C GLU A 182 17.74 -10.27 -34.34
N ALA A 183 18.22 -9.75 -35.47
CA ALA A 183 18.25 -8.33 -35.76
C ALA A 183 16.81 -7.77 -35.79
N PRO A 184 16.44 -6.81 -34.91
CA PRO A 184 15.30 -5.97 -35.16
C PRO A 184 15.72 -4.93 -36.20
N THR A 185 15.32 -5.16 -37.45
CA THR A 185 15.29 -4.14 -38.49
C THR A 185 14.20 -3.12 -38.17
N SER A 186 14.46 -2.19 -37.26
CA SER A 186 13.86 -0.85 -37.29
C SER A 186 14.63 0.06 -36.33
N GLY A 187 15.16 1.14 -36.90
CA GLY A 187 16.17 1.96 -36.26
C GLY A 187 15.65 2.77 -35.09
N TRP A 188 16.33 2.60 -33.95
CA TRP A 188 16.46 3.65 -32.94
C TRP A 188 17.90 4.18 -33.01
N ARG A 189 18.07 5.22 -33.81
CA ARG A 189 19.32 5.98 -33.91
C ARG A 189 19.45 6.82 -32.64
N ALA A 190 20.29 6.36 -31.72
CA ALA A 190 20.82 7.21 -30.66
C ALA A 190 21.52 8.43 -31.29
N PRO A 191 21.35 9.65 -30.77
CA PRO A 191 22.07 10.81 -31.30
C PRO A 191 23.56 10.59 -31.06
N GLN A 192 24.31 10.43 -32.15
CA GLN A 192 25.76 10.39 -32.12
C GLN A 192 26.29 11.71 -31.57
N ARG A 193 27.07 11.59 -30.50
CA ARG A 193 27.96 12.62 -30.03
C ARG A 193 29.12 12.71 -31.02
N GLU A 194 29.03 13.65 -31.96
CA GLU A 194 30.14 13.97 -32.86
C GLU A 194 31.22 14.75 -32.09
N ASP A 195 32.36 14.11 -31.91
CA ASP A 195 33.61 14.78 -31.57
C ASP A 195 34.27 15.32 -32.84
N ARG A 196 34.29 16.66 -32.92
CA ARG A 196 35.27 17.55 -33.54
C ARG A 196 35.40 17.58 -35.08
N THR A 197 35.11 18.76 -35.64
CA THR A 197 36.14 19.54 -36.37
C THR A 197 35.98 21.04 -36.11
N ALA A 198 37.11 21.72 -35.96
CA ALA A 198 37.22 23.13 -35.66
C ALA A 198 36.89 23.98 -36.90
N ALA A 199 35.93 24.90 -36.77
CA ALA A 199 35.71 25.98 -37.71
C ALA A 199 35.79 27.33 -36.98
N ASN A 200 36.72 28.14 -37.47
CA ASN A 200 37.08 29.47 -37.02
C ASN A 200 35.89 30.44 -37.19
N GLY A 201 35.42 31.05 -36.10
CA GLY A 201 34.29 31.98 -36.11
C GLY A 201 34.49 33.12 -35.11
N LYS A 202 34.54 34.34 -35.64
CA LYS A 202 34.85 35.62 -34.96
C LYS A 202 34.18 35.81 -33.59
N ARG A 203 35.02 36.12 -32.59
CA ARG A 203 34.62 36.65 -31.27
C ARG A 203 33.80 37.94 -31.43
N ARG A 204 32.53 37.90 -31.07
CA ARG A 204 31.75 39.09 -30.69
C ARG A 204 31.59 39.08 -29.16
N ARG A 205 32.38 39.91 -28.48
CA ARG A 205 32.18 40.23 -27.06
C ARG A 205 30.81 40.91 -26.92
N SER A 206 29.94 40.37 -26.08
CA SER A 206 28.79 41.12 -25.57
C SER A 206 28.70 40.97 -24.05
N ASN A 207 28.94 42.10 -23.40
CA ASN A 207 28.45 42.59 -22.11
C ASN A 207 28.17 41.59 -20.98
N ALA A 208 29.13 41.48 -20.06
CA ALA A 208 28.91 40.94 -18.73
C ALA A 208 28.10 41.95 -17.88
N LYS A 209 26.90 41.58 -17.46
CA LYS A 209 26.17 42.23 -16.37
C LYS A 209 26.50 41.53 -15.03
N PRO A 210 26.60 42.26 -13.91
CA PRO A 210 27.28 41.80 -12.71
C PRO A 210 26.49 40.75 -11.91
N ARG A 211 27.23 39.75 -11.41
CA ARG A 211 26.79 38.55 -10.67
C ARG A 211 26.42 38.88 -9.21
N TRP A 212 25.40 39.71 -9.00
CA TRP A 212 24.89 40.00 -7.63
C TRP A 212 23.50 39.41 -7.35
N ARG A 213 22.85 38.76 -8.33
CA ARG A 213 21.55 38.09 -8.10
C ARG A 213 21.67 36.67 -7.51
N GLY A 214 22.83 36.03 -7.68
CA GLY A 214 23.12 34.72 -7.09
C GLY A 214 23.04 34.69 -5.55
N PRO A 215 23.74 35.59 -4.82
CA PRO A 215 23.65 35.61 -3.37
C PRO A 215 22.29 36.08 -2.86
N LEU A 216 21.59 36.95 -3.60
CA LEU A 216 20.26 37.44 -3.20
C LEU A 216 19.20 36.32 -3.23
N ILE A 217 19.23 35.47 -4.26
CA ILE A 217 18.30 34.32 -4.37
C ILE A 217 18.61 33.29 -3.27
N LEU A 218 19.89 33.05 -2.98
CA LEU A 218 20.32 32.13 -1.93
C LEU A 218 19.93 32.64 -0.53
N LEU A 219 20.02 33.95 -0.30
CA LEU A 219 19.58 34.55 0.97
C LEU A 219 18.06 34.45 1.13
N VAL A 220 17.29 34.68 0.06
CA VAL A 220 15.82 34.53 0.08
C VAL A 220 15.41 33.08 0.33
N THR A 221 16.04 32.09 -0.30
CA THR A 221 15.69 30.68 -0.06
C THR A 221 16.04 30.23 1.35
N VAL A 222 17.16 30.71 1.91
CA VAL A 222 17.54 30.44 3.31
C VAL A 222 16.55 31.08 4.29
N VAL A 223 16.09 32.30 4.02
CA VAL A 223 15.06 32.96 4.85
C VAL A 223 13.72 32.23 4.79
N VAL A 224 13.31 31.74 3.61
CA VAL A 224 12.08 30.94 3.46
C VAL A 224 12.19 29.60 4.18
N LEU A 225 13.33 28.91 4.09
CA LEU A 225 13.57 27.67 4.82
C LEU A 225 13.62 27.88 6.34
N LEU A 226 14.20 28.99 6.80
CA LEU A 226 14.18 29.37 8.21
C LEU A 226 12.77 29.69 8.68
N ALA A 227 11.98 30.45 7.90
CA ALA A 227 10.58 30.74 8.23
C ALA A 227 9.73 29.47 8.26
N ALA A 228 9.96 28.51 7.35
CA ALA A 228 9.29 27.22 7.36
C ALA A 228 9.71 26.38 8.58
N ALA A 229 10.99 26.34 8.94
CA ALA A 229 11.48 25.61 10.11
C ALA A 229 11.02 26.24 11.44
N LEU A 230 10.99 27.58 11.52
CA LEU A 230 10.46 28.32 12.66
C LEU A 230 8.95 28.17 12.76
N GLY A 231 8.20 28.20 11.64
CA GLY A 231 6.76 27.92 11.62
C GLY A 231 6.46 26.49 12.05
N TRP A 232 7.25 25.52 11.58
CA TRP A 232 7.14 24.12 11.99
C TRP A 232 7.45 23.94 13.48
N ARG A 233 8.50 24.60 14.00
CA ARG A 233 8.86 24.55 15.42
C ARG A 233 7.86 25.31 16.31
N TYR A 234 7.27 26.39 15.81
CA TYR A 234 6.21 27.13 16.50
C TYR A 234 4.94 26.29 16.56
N TRP A 235 4.60 25.56 15.49
CA TRP A 235 3.46 24.63 15.46
C TRP A 235 3.68 23.43 16.40
N GLN A 236 4.89 22.86 16.42
CA GLN A 236 5.27 21.80 17.37
C GLN A 236 5.33 22.27 18.84
N GLY A 237 5.69 23.54 19.06
CA GLY A 237 5.72 24.17 20.39
C GLY A 237 4.33 24.56 20.90
N HIS A 238 3.42 24.99 20.01
CA HIS A 238 2.02 25.30 20.34
C HIS A 238 1.16 24.04 20.48
N SER A 239 1.57 22.91 19.89
CA SER A 239 0.93 21.62 20.11
C SER A 239 1.36 20.92 21.41
N SER A 240 2.27 21.52 22.20
CA SER A 240 2.77 20.94 23.47
C SER A 240 2.39 21.77 24.71
N GLY A 241 1.40 22.65 24.58
CA GLY A 241 0.99 23.53 25.68
C GLY A 241 -0.41 24.10 25.47
N SER A 242 -1.37 23.27 25.06
CA SER A 242 -2.77 23.61 25.34
C SER A 242 -3.14 22.96 26.66
N ASP A 243 -3.11 23.76 27.72
CA ASP A 243 -3.85 23.54 28.97
C ASP A 243 -5.35 23.76 28.69
N ALA A 244 -5.83 23.10 27.63
CA ALA A 244 -7.21 23.04 27.22
C ALA A 244 -7.76 21.73 27.78
N PRO A 245 -8.90 21.74 28.48
CA PRO A 245 -9.50 20.51 28.99
C PRO A 245 -9.70 19.57 27.82
N LEU A 246 -8.98 18.44 27.85
CA LEU A 246 -9.11 17.40 26.84
C LEU A 246 -10.57 16.88 26.87
N PRO A 247 -11.19 16.65 25.70
CA PRO A 247 -12.50 16.01 25.64
C PRO A 247 -12.43 14.61 26.27
N GLU A 248 -13.47 14.28 27.02
CA GLU A 248 -13.60 13.04 27.78
C GLU A 248 -13.36 11.81 26.89
N GLY A 249 -12.33 11.01 27.22
CA GLY A 249 -12.05 9.72 26.56
C GLY A 249 -10.68 9.54 25.88
N VAL A 250 -9.73 10.49 25.95
CA VAL A 250 -8.39 10.29 25.38
C VAL A 250 -7.38 9.87 26.46
N VAL A 251 -6.94 8.62 26.42
CA VAL A 251 -5.88 8.09 27.29
C VAL A 251 -4.51 8.44 26.69
N GLY A 252 -3.72 9.22 27.41
CA GLY A 252 -2.30 9.46 27.11
C GLY A 252 -1.43 8.29 27.55
N GLU A 253 -0.49 7.87 26.70
CA GLU A 253 0.26 6.59 26.77
C GLU A 253 1.30 6.47 27.90
N ALA A 254 1.26 7.30 28.95
CA ALA A 254 2.25 7.22 30.04
C ALA A 254 1.79 7.79 31.40
N GLY A 255 0.54 7.58 31.79
CA GLY A 255 0.03 7.93 33.13
C GLY A 255 -0.49 6.70 33.90
N PRO A 256 -0.47 6.69 35.24
CA PRO A 256 -1.10 5.64 36.03
C PRO A 256 -2.59 5.55 35.70
N VAL A 257 -3.11 4.32 35.52
CA VAL A 257 -4.50 4.05 35.13
C VAL A 257 -5.46 4.70 36.14
N THR A 258 -6.19 5.71 35.68
CA THR A 258 -7.28 6.34 36.43
C THR A 258 -8.59 5.74 35.95
N VAL A 259 -9.36 5.15 36.88
CA VAL A 259 -10.69 4.61 36.58
C VAL A 259 -11.70 5.69 36.92
N GLU A 260 -12.27 6.32 35.90
CA GLU A 260 -13.38 7.25 36.04
C GLU A 260 -14.70 6.53 35.70
N ALA A 261 -15.70 6.66 36.59
CA ALA A 261 -17.00 6.07 36.38
C ALA A 261 -17.79 6.92 35.37
N LEU A 262 -17.92 6.42 34.15
CA LEU A 262 -18.70 7.06 33.10
C LEU A 262 -20.17 7.23 33.55
N PRO A 263 -20.81 8.37 33.23
CA PRO A 263 -22.25 8.52 33.41
C PRO A 263 -22.99 7.45 32.59
N PRO A 264 -24.16 6.97 33.06
CA PRO A 264 -24.90 5.92 32.36
C PRO A 264 -25.22 6.38 30.95
N SER A 265 -24.58 5.75 29.95
CA SER A 265 -24.85 5.96 28.54
C SER A 265 -26.34 5.75 28.31
N LYS A 266 -27.06 6.82 27.93
CA LYS A 266 -28.35 6.69 27.27
C LYS A 266 -28.10 6.21 25.85
N VAL A 267 -27.87 4.91 25.72
CA VAL A 267 -27.98 4.24 24.43
C VAL A 267 -29.41 4.52 23.97
N ASN A 268 -29.55 5.29 22.90
CA ASN A 268 -30.83 5.36 22.19
C ASN A 268 -31.17 3.92 21.85
N ALA A 269 -32.29 3.43 22.41
CA ALA A 269 -32.71 2.06 22.25
C ALA A 269 -32.55 1.65 20.78
N THR A 270 -31.93 0.49 20.56
CA THR A 270 -31.94 -0.21 19.28
C THR A 270 -33.33 -0.07 18.68
N PRO A 271 -33.48 0.29 17.39
CA PRO A 271 -34.80 0.38 16.78
C PRO A 271 -35.58 -0.88 17.15
N GLU A 272 -36.78 -0.70 17.73
CA GLU A 272 -37.60 -1.82 18.20
C GLU A 272 -37.63 -2.87 17.10
N ALA A 273 -37.15 -4.08 17.43
CA ALA A 273 -37.24 -5.21 16.52
C ALA A 273 -38.69 -5.30 16.07
N THR A 274 -38.90 -5.36 14.76
CA THR A 274 -40.25 -5.46 14.20
C THR A 274 -40.91 -6.68 14.85
N PRO A 275 -42.20 -6.67 15.23
CA PRO A 275 -42.84 -7.79 15.93
C PRO A 275 -42.66 -9.15 15.23
N ALA A 276 -42.47 -9.15 13.90
CA ALA A 276 -42.08 -10.33 13.13
C ALA A 276 -40.69 -10.86 13.51
N GLN A 277 -39.66 -10.01 13.57
CA GLN A 277 -38.30 -10.37 13.96
C GLN A 277 -38.24 -10.88 15.41
N ALA A 278 -38.96 -10.23 16.32
CA ALA A 278 -39.04 -10.68 17.71
C ALA A 278 -39.75 -12.03 17.86
N THR A 279 -40.71 -12.33 16.99
CA THR A 279 -41.41 -13.63 16.98
C THR A 279 -40.50 -14.72 16.42
N ASP A 280 -39.79 -14.46 15.33
CA ASP A 280 -38.85 -15.41 14.73
C ASP A 280 -37.72 -15.76 15.71
N ASP A 281 -37.12 -14.75 16.36
CA ASP A 281 -36.09 -14.96 17.38
C ASP A 281 -36.63 -15.75 18.59
N ALA A 282 -37.85 -15.46 19.04
CA ALA A 282 -38.49 -16.20 20.13
C ALA A 282 -38.78 -17.66 19.74
N THR A 283 -39.16 -17.93 18.50
CA THR A 283 -39.38 -19.30 18.02
C THR A 283 -38.08 -20.10 17.93
N MET A 284 -36.99 -19.47 17.48
CA MET A 284 -35.66 -20.07 17.44
C MET A 284 -35.15 -20.36 18.86
N LEU A 285 -35.29 -19.43 19.80
CA LEU A 285 -34.86 -19.60 21.19
C LEU A 285 -35.71 -20.61 21.97
N ALA A 286 -36.97 -20.82 21.57
CA ALA A 286 -37.84 -21.83 22.15
C ALA A 286 -37.60 -23.23 21.56
N ASP A 287 -36.78 -23.37 20.52
CA ASP A 287 -36.41 -24.67 19.98
C ASP A 287 -35.58 -25.46 21.01
N ARG A 288 -35.99 -26.70 21.26
CA ARG A 288 -35.31 -27.61 22.21
C ARG A 288 -33.88 -27.88 21.79
N ASP A 289 -33.62 -27.89 20.48
CA ASP A 289 -32.33 -28.25 19.91
C ASP A 289 -31.44 -27.01 19.65
N TYR A 290 -31.91 -25.80 20.00
CA TYR A 290 -31.13 -24.56 19.92
C TYR A 290 -29.73 -24.63 20.58
N PRO A 291 -29.56 -25.25 21.77
CA PRO A 291 -28.24 -25.38 22.38
C PRO A 291 -27.24 -26.16 21.51
N LEU A 292 -27.71 -27.15 20.74
CA LEU A 292 -26.88 -27.95 19.85
C LEU A 292 -26.48 -27.16 18.59
N VAL A 293 -27.37 -26.31 18.10
CA VAL A 293 -27.11 -25.45 16.94
C VAL A 293 -26.14 -24.32 17.31
N ALA A 294 -26.29 -23.73 18.50
CA ALA A 294 -25.37 -22.70 18.99
C ALA A 294 -23.93 -23.21 19.11
N ASP A 295 -23.76 -24.48 19.48
CA ASP A 295 -22.45 -25.13 19.61
C ASP A 295 -22.03 -25.94 18.37
N ALA A 296 -22.77 -25.85 17.25
CA ALA A 296 -22.52 -26.67 16.06
C ALA A 296 -21.12 -26.44 15.47
N ASP A 297 -20.62 -25.19 15.49
CA ASP A 297 -19.27 -24.86 15.04
C ASP A 297 -18.20 -25.47 15.95
N LEU A 298 -18.44 -25.50 17.27
CA LEU A 298 -17.56 -26.15 18.24
C LEU A 298 -17.54 -27.67 18.02
N TYR A 299 -18.70 -28.29 17.76
CA TYR A 299 -18.79 -29.72 17.45
C TYR A 299 -18.15 -30.07 16.10
N ALA A 300 -18.31 -29.23 15.07
CA ALA A 300 -17.64 -29.41 13.79
C ALA A 300 -16.11 -29.31 13.93
N TRP A 301 -15.64 -28.39 14.76
CA TRP A 301 -14.22 -28.19 15.03
C TRP A 301 -13.60 -29.32 15.86
N THR A 302 -14.31 -29.84 16.88
CA THR A 302 -13.88 -31.02 17.65
C THR A 302 -13.88 -32.28 16.79
N ALA A 303 -14.89 -32.48 15.93
CA ALA A 303 -14.94 -33.58 14.98
C ALA A 303 -13.80 -33.52 13.93
N ALA A 304 -13.36 -32.32 13.56
CA ALA A 304 -12.20 -32.10 12.69
C ALA A 304 -10.85 -32.34 13.39
N GLY A 305 -10.83 -32.65 14.69
CA GLY A 305 -9.60 -32.91 15.44
C GLY A 305 -8.79 -31.64 15.76
N GLY A 306 -9.46 -30.49 15.87
CA GLY A 306 -8.81 -29.22 16.20
C GLY A 306 -8.13 -29.24 17.59
N PRO A 307 -6.93 -28.66 17.75
CA PRO A 307 -6.23 -28.63 19.03
C PRO A 307 -6.95 -27.70 20.02
N LEU A 308 -7.36 -28.22 21.18
CA LEU A 308 -8.01 -27.46 22.27
C LEU A 308 -7.28 -26.12 22.48
N PRO A 309 -7.99 -24.96 22.40
CA PRO A 309 -7.41 -23.68 22.74
C PRO A 309 -6.82 -23.78 24.14
N VAL A 310 -5.63 -23.21 24.33
CA VAL A 310 -5.00 -23.16 25.65
C VAL A 310 -5.96 -22.44 26.60
N ASP A 311 -6.30 -23.09 27.71
CA ASP A 311 -7.13 -22.50 28.76
C ASP A 311 -6.39 -21.31 29.39
N GLU A 312 -6.77 -20.09 28.98
CA GLU A 312 -6.17 -18.84 29.47
C GLU A 312 -6.61 -18.50 30.91
N SER A 313 -7.53 -19.28 31.52
CA SER A 313 -7.93 -19.09 32.92
C SER A 313 -6.89 -19.59 33.93
N GLN A 314 -5.92 -20.39 33.47
CA GLN A 314 -4.76 -20.80 34.26
C GLN A 314 -3.73 -19.68 34.29
N SER A 315 -3.34 -19.23 35.49
CA SER A 315 -2.25 -18.28 35.67
C SER A 315 -0.98 -18.79 35.00
N LYS A 316 -0.53 -18.06 33.97
CA LYS A 316 0.70 -18.30 33.22
C LYS A 316 1.85 -18.51 34.22
N PRO A 317 2.54 -19.68 34.22
CA PRO A 317 3.63 -19.91 35.16
C PRO A 317 4.72 -18.87 34.91
N SER A 318 4.86 -17.95 35.85
CA SER A 318 5.87 -16.91 35.84
C SER A 318 7.21 -17.54 36.26
N ARG A 319 7.84 -18.28 35.33
CA ARG A 319 9.28 -18.51 35.15
C ARG A 319 9.50 -19.76 34.29
N PRO A 320 10.33 -19.71 33.23
CA PRO A 320 10.83 -20.94 32.62
C PRO A 320 11.81 -21.58 33.60
N GLU A 321 11.45 -22.76 34.11
CA GLU A 321 12.38 -23.63 34.83
C GLU A 321 13.47 -24.09 33.83
N PRO A 322 14.77 -23.89 34.12
CA PRO A 322 15.81 -24.37 33.23
C PRO A 322 15.79 -25.90 33.23
N ALA A 323 15.74 -26.48 32.03
CA ALA A 323 15.81 -27.92 31.81
C ALA A 323 17.10 -28.51 32.42
N SER A 324 17.03 -28.96 33.67
CA SER A 324 18.00 -29.90 34.20
C SER A 324 17.68 -31.27 33.64
N ALA A 325 18.57 -31.72 32.77
CA ALA A 325 18.61 -33.04 32.19
C ALA A 325 18.58 -34.14 33.27
N THR A 326 17.51 -34.93 33.27
CA THR A 326 17.52 -36.30 33.77
C THR A 326 17.36 -37.24 32.58
N LEU A 327 18.52 -37.60 32.02
CA LEU A 327 18.69 -38.82 31.23
C LEU A 327 18.54 -40.01 32.18
N GLU A 328 17.37 -40.62 32.25
CA GLU A 328 17.24 -41.98 32.77
C GLU A 328 17.37 -42.96 31.60
N THR A 329 18.61 -43.42 31.38
CA THR A 329 18.91 -44.64 30.63
C THR A 329 18.45 -45.84 31.47
N ALA A 330 17.30 -46.42 31.11
CA ALA A 330 16.94 -47.77 31.53
C ALA A 330 17.55 -48.77 30.54
N ALA A 331 18.61 -49.46 30.96
CA ALA A 331 19.08 -50.68 30.33
C ALA A 331 19.67 -51.65 31.37
N ALA A 332 19.14 -52.88 31.34
CA ALA A 332 19.74 -54.19 31.65
C ALA A 332 19.42 -54.92 32.98
N ASP A 333 19.07 -56.20 32.76
CA ASP A 333 18.95 -57.41 33.60
C ASP A 333 17.85 -57.42 34.69
N GLU A 334 16.88 -58.35 34.72
CA GLU A 334 16.94 -59.83 34.56
C GLU A 334 15.58 -60.40 34.07
#